data_AF-A0A133VQ65-F1
#
_entry.id   AF-A0A133VQ65-F1
#
_cell.length_a   1.000
_cell.length_b   1.000
_cell.length_c   1.000
_cell.angle_alpha   90.00
_cell.angle_beta   90.00
_cell.angle_gamma   90.00
#
_symmetry.space_group_name_H-M   'P 1'
#
loop_
_entity.id
_entity.type
_entity.pdbx_description
1 polymer ?
#
loop_
_entity_poly.entity_id
_entity_poly.type
_entity_poly.pdbx_seq_one_letter_code
_entity_poly.pdbx_strand_id
1 'polypeptide(L)'
;MISKKKKNFIMDSSLGALKDKKDKRDFRLSGIQKDTAPPTSFALKDKFDVKNQWSRPSCTSQAQSHHKERQENVEIGARPIMAWTKDLENNTNQGAYTRNTFKVVNNIGCCKEKLCTEPGSNLSWGKYININKIPNKCRKQADEHKSKSYWRVDKSINKIKQAIYQNNNSVVMSMAWYNEFNNPNKDGMLPDYDKNGRYGGHAVECKGWDDGKKAFLMKNSWGASWGPISGYFYLPYSYIKDLVWDIWCSLDIPTELPVDNRYGRDRTWSSYLSEKSMAFNPWLRKKIKRAPNNREIKGLVYGHHSYENVFEGAINDKWLHITYPEYLKRQKEGKVD
;
A
#
# COMPACT_ATOMS: atom_id res chain seq x y z
N MET A 1 -16.56 -4.21 -12.93
CA MET A 1 -16.16 -3.63 -14.23
C MET A 1 -16.45 -2.14 -14.21
N ILE A 2 -15.44 -1.29 -14.03
CA ILE A 2 -15.54 0.17 -14.22
C ILE A 2 -14.74 0.50 -15.48
N SER A 3 -15.16 -0.06 -16.61
CA SER A 3 -14.58 0.25 -17.92
C SER A 3 -15.72 0.62 -18.85
N LYS A 4 -16.03 1.92 -18.84
CA LYS A 4 -16.82 2.74 -19.80
C LYS A 4 -17.43 4.01 -19.14
N LYS A 5 -17.24 4.24 -17.83
CA LYS A 5 -17.77 5.39 -17.06
C LYS A 5 -17.01 6.73 -17.20
N LYS A 6 -16.48 7.09 -18.38
CA LYS A 6 -15.87 8.45 -18.55
C LYS A 6 -16.90 9.59 -18.46
N LYS A 7 -18.19 9.34 -18.69
CA LYS A 7 -19.24 10.38 -18.75
C LYS A 7 -19.67 10.94 -17.38
N ASN A 8 -19.38 10.26 -16.27
CA ASN A 8 -19.90 10.64 -14.95
C ASN A 8 -18.82 11.10 -13.97
N PHE A 9 -17.54 10.97 -14.34
CA PHE A 9 -16.45 11.47 -13.51
C PHE A 9 -16.38 12.99 -13.60
N ILE A 10 -16.45 13.67 -12.46
CA ILE A 10 -16.31 15.11 -12.36
C ILE A 10 -15.04 15.47 -11.59
N MET A 11 -14.32 16.48 -12.08
CA MET A 11 -13.30 17.14 -11.29
C MET A 11 -14.00 18.11 -10.33
N ASP A 12 -13.73 17.94 -9.04
CA ASP A 12 -14.28 18.75 -7.97
C ASP A 12 -13.13 19.44 -7.22
N SER A 13 -13.33 20.66 -6.76
CA SER A 13 -12.28 21.45 -6.10
C SER A 13 -11.84 20.85 -4.76
N SER A 14 -12.64 19.98 -4.14
CA SER A 14 -12.37 19.27 -2.88
C SER A 14 -12.04 17.79 -3.06
N LEU A 15 -11.99 17.29 -4.30
CA LEU A 15 -11.64 15.91 -4.64
C LEU A 15 -10.38 15.90 -5.51
N GLY A 16 -9.61 14.82 -5.52
CA GLY A 16 -8.32 14.82 -6.23
C GLY A 16 -7.63 13.48 -6.40
N ALA A 17 -8.27 12.37 -6.05
CA ALA A 17 -7.67 11.06 -6.21
C ALA A 17 -7.81 10.57 -7.65
N LEU A 18 -6.68 10.43 -8.33
CA LEU A 18 -6.62 9.83 -9.65
C LEU A 18 -6.38 8.33 -9.53
N LYS A 19 -7.05 7.55 -10.39
CA LYS A 19 -6.86 6.10 -10.44
C LYS A 19 -5.50 5.76 -11.03
N ASP A 20 -4.71 5.03 -10.27
CA ASP A 20 -3.39 4.57 -10.66
C ASP A 20 -3.42 3.80 -11.99
N LYS A 21 -2.43 4.09 -12.85
CA LYS A 21 -2.10 3.19 -13.96
C LYS A 21 -1.58 1.87 -13.39
N LYS A 22 -1.90 0.75 -14.04
CA LYS A 22 -1.36 -0.55 -13.64
C LYS A 22 0.15 -0.53 -13.85
N ASP A 23 0.92 -0.91 -12.83
CA ASP A 23 2.36 -1.08 -12.90
C ASP A 23 2.72 -2.47 -12.37
N LYS A 24 3.46 -3.26 -13.15
CA LYS A 24 3.87 -4.62 -12.77
C LYS A 24 4.93 -4.61 -11.65
N ARG A 25 5.53 -3.45 -11.37
CA ARG A 25 6.52 -3.25 -10.32
C ARG A 25 5.88 -2.93 -8.96
N ASP A 26 4.57 -2.75 -8.90
CA ASP A 26 3.85 -2.58 -7.64
C ASP A 26 3.99 -3.85 -6.78
N PHE A 27 4.76 -3.76 -5.70
CA PHE A 27 4.83 -4.84 -4.72
C PHE A 27 3.50 -4.95 -3.97
N ARG A 28 3.00 -6.18 -3.85
CA ARG A 28 1.77 -6.48 -3.11
C ARG A 28 2.10 -6.91 -1.70
N LEU A 29 1.37 -6.38 -0.72
CA LEU A 29 1.56 -6.74 0.68
C LEU A 29 1.32 -8.23 0.93
N SER A 30 0.36 -8.84 0.22
CA SER A 30 0.10 -10.28 0.28
C SER A 30 1.29 -11.17 -0.13
N GLY A 31 2.28 -10.62 -0.83
CA GLY A 31 3.50 -11.33 -1.18
C GLY A 31 4.46 -11.53 0.01
N ILE A 32 4.30 -10.75 1.08
CA ILE A 32 5.12 -10.83 2.30
C ILE A 32 4.31 -11.07 3.57
N GLN A 33 2.99 -10.83 3.53
CA GLN A 33 2.11 -10.91 4.69
C GLN A 33 1.32 -12.22 4.71
N LYS A 34 1.46 -12.97 5.82
CA LYS A 34 0.73 -14.23 6.05
C LYS A 34 -0.75 -13.94 6.30
N ASP A 35 -1.59 -14.85 5.82
CA ASP A 35 -3.02 -14.80 6.09
C ASP A 35 -3.33 -15.15 7.55
N THR A 36 -4.08 -14.29 8.23
CA THR A 36 -4.58 -14.53 9.60
C THR A 36 -6.05 -14.14 9.71
N ALA A 37 -6.72 -14.62 10.76
CA ALA A 37 -8.05 -14.15 11.12
C ALA A 37 -7.92 -12.87 11.98
N PRO A 38 -8.29 -11.69 11.45
CA PRO A 38 -8.34 -10.47 12.26
C PRO A 38 -9.54 -10.51 13.23
N PRO A 39 -9.52 -9.72 14.33
CA PRO A 39 -10.68 -9.61 15.23
C PRO A 39 -11.92 -9.03 14.51
N THR A 40 -13.10 -9.20 15.11
CA THR A 40 -14.38 -8.73 14.55
C THR A 40 -14.50 -7.21 14.51
N SER A 41 -13.84 -6.50 15.43
CA SER A 41 -13.69 -5.05 15.39
C SER A 41 -12.30 -4.64 15.84
N PHE A 42 -11.82 -3.55 15.27
CA PHE A 42 -10.52 -2.97 15.61
C PHE A 42 -10.46 -1.55 15.08
N ALA A 43 -9.91 -0.63 15.85
CA ALA A 43 -9.63 0.71 15.38
C ALA A 43 -8.31 1.19 15.96
N LEU A 44 -7.47 1.72 15.09
CA LEU A 44 -6.26 2.44 15.46
C LEU A 44 -6.66 3.72 16.22
N LYS A 45 -5.99 4.01 17.34
CA LYS A 45 -6.18 5.28 18.07
C LYS A 45 -5.46 6.41 17.35
N ASP A 46 -6.12 7.55 17.19
CA ASP A 46 -5.51 8.76 16.65
C ASP A 46 -4.99 9.64 17.77
N LYS A 47 -3.88 10.33 17.47
CA LYS A 47 -3.28 11.35 18.33
C LYS A 47 -3.44 12.76 17.78
N PHE A 48 -3.74 12.86 16.49
CA PHE A 48 -3.87 14.12 15.76
C PHE A 48 -5.26 14.21 15.13
N ASP A 49 -5.78 15.43 15.10
CA ASP A 49 -7.12 15.71 14.64
C ASP A 49 -7.31 15.46 13.13
N VAL A 50 -8.57 15.49 12.70
CA VAL A 50 -8.91 15.44 11.28
C VAL A 50 -8.44 16.72 10.60
N LYS A 51 -7.58 16.58 9.59
CA LYS A 51 -7.06 17.71 8.80
C LYS A 51 -8.16 18.30 7.92
N ASN A 52 -7.95 19.54 7.46
CA ASN A 52 -8.86 20.20 6.53
C ASN A 52 -8.12 20.63 5.27
N GLN A 53 -8.42 19.98 4.15
CA GLN A 53 -7.87 20.27 2.84
C GLN A 53 -8.50 21.51 2.19
N TRP A 54 -9.61 22.00 2.76
CA TRP A 54 -10.46 23.06 2.24
C TRP A 54 -10.92 22.76 0.79
N SER A 55 -11.18 23.78 -0.02
CA SER A 55 -11.54 23.61 -1.43
C SER A 55 -10.30 23.42 -2.32
N ARG A 56 -9.44 22.45 -1.96
CA ARG A 56 -8.28 22.06 -2.79
C ARG A 56 -8.25 20.57 -3.10
N PRO A 57 -7.87 20.16 -4.31
CA PRO A 57 -7.85 18.75 -4.74
C PRO A 57 -6.60 18.03 -4.21
N SER A 58 -6.42 18.00 -2.88
CA SER A 58 -5.21 17.51 -2.20
C SER A 58 -5.43 16.26 -1.34
N CYS A 59 -6.59 15.61 -1.43
CA CYS A 59 -6.97 14.47 -0.59
C CYS A 59 -5.92 13.34 -0.54
N THR A 60 -5.17 13.08 -1.62
CA THR A 60 -4.15 12.03 -1.64
C THR A 60 -2.95 12.33 -0.74
N SER A 61 -2.53 13.58 -0.63
CA SER A 61 -1.45 13.98 0.30
C SER A 61 -1.96 14.13 1.73
N GLN A 62 -3.24 14.47 1.91
CA GLN A 62 -3.88 14.55 3.23
C GLN A 62 -4.05 13.16 3.85
N ALA A 63 -4.55 12.19 3.08
CA ALA A 63 -4.63 10.81 3.54
C ALA A 63 -3.23 10.21 3.78
N GLN A 64 -2.25 10.55 2.94
CA GLN A 64 -0.87 10.11 3.16
C GLN A 64 -0.23 10.74 4.40
N SER A 65 -0.52 12.01 4.70
CA SER A 65 -0.02 12.63 5.93
C SER A 65 -0.65 11.99 7.15
N HIS A 66 -1.98 11.78 7.19
CA HIS A 66 -2.64 11.02 8.28
C HIS A 66 -2.00 9.64 8.50
N HIS A 67 -1.80 8.90 7.42
CA HIS A 67 -1.12 7.61 7.49
C HIS A 67 0.28 7.71 8.10
N LYS A 68 1.07 8.71 7.69
CA LYS A 68 2.44 8.90 8.16
C LYS A 68 2.53 9.43 9.60
N GLU A 69 1.57 10.25 10.03
CA GLU A 69 1.47 10.74 11.41
C GLU A 69 1.44 9.62 12.43
N ARG A 70 0.76 8.51 12.07
CA ARG A 70 0.71 7.32 12.90
C ARG A 70 2.08 6.66 13.04
N GLN A 71 2.79 6.48 11.93
CA GLN A 71 4.09 5.82 11.91
C GLN A 71 5.14 6.61 12.70
N GLU A 72 5.09 7.93 12.58
CA GLU A 72 6.10 8.84 13.14
C GLU A 72 5.74 9.38 14.52
N ASN A 73 4.46 9.28 14.92
CA ASN A 73 3.94 9.91 16.13
C ASN A 73 4.20 11.44 16.17
N VAL A 74 4.12 12.10 15.01
CA VAL A 74 4.26 13.56 14.85
C VAL A 74 3.27 14.05 13.81
N GLU A 75 2.78 15.28 13.92
CA GLU A 75 1.87 15.87 12.95
C GLU A 75 2.59 16.20 11.63
N ILE A 76 2.11 15.68 10.49
CA ILE A 76 2.80 15.73 9.19
C ILE A 76 2.10 16.69 8.24
N GLY A 77 2.90 17.54 7.58
CA GLY A 77 2.44 18.49 6.58
C GLY A 77 2.00 17.83 5.27
N ALA A 78 0.74 18.02 4.89
CA ALA A 78 0.21 17.48 3.62
C ALA A 78 0.68 18.29 2.39
N ARG A 79 0.76 19.62 2.50
CA ARG A 79 1.12 20.50 1.38
C ARG A 79 2.48 20.19 0.73
N PRO A 80 3.57 19.99 1.49
CA PRO A 80 4.87 19.61 0.91
C PRO A 80 4.80 18.30 0.13
N ILE A 81 4.09 17.29 0.68
CA ILE A 81 3.88 16.00 0.00
C ILE A 81 3.18 16.22 -1.35
N MET A 82 2.13 17.05 -1.39
CA MET A 82 1.43 17.36 -2.65
C MET A 82 2.33 18.09 -3.65
N ALA A 83 3.05 19.13 -3.22
CA ALA A 83 3.92 19.90 -4.11
C ALA A 83 5.02 19.01 -4.73
N TRP A 84 5.69 18.18 -3.93
CA TRP A 84 6.67 17.21 -4.44
C TRP A 84 6.03 16.11 -5.30
N THR A 85 4.77 15.76 -5.04
CA THR A 85 4.03 14.82 -5.90
C THR A 85 3.75 15.43 -7.27
N LYS A 86 3.36 16.71 -7.33
CA LYS A 86 3.14 17.41 -8.61
C LYS A 86 4.44 17.64 -9.39
N ASP A 87 5.53 17.89 -8.68
CA ASP A 87 6.88 17.94 -9.26
C ASP A 87 7.27 16.58 -9.86
N LEU A 88 7.09 15.48 -9.11
CA LEU A 88 7.32 14.11 -9.60
C LEU A 88 6.43 13.76 -10.81
N GLU A 89 5.19 14.20 -10.81
CA GLU A 89 4.25 14.00 -11.92
C GLU A 89 4.47 14.96 -13.10
N ASN A 90 5.35 15.95 -12.92
CA ASN A 90 5.71 16.96 -13.90
C ASN A 90 4.48 17.63 -14.57
N ASN A 91 3.49 18.00 -13.76
CA ASN A 91 2.32 18.75 -14.24
C ASN A 91 1.64 19.53 -13.12
N THR A 92 0.79 20.49 -13.50
CA THR A 92 0.02 21.32 -12.58
C THR A 92 -1.46 20.95 -12.52
N ASN A 93 -1.85 19.81 -13.10
CA ASN A 93 -3.23 19.34 -13.09
C ASN A 93 -3.71 19.10 -11.66
N GLN A 94 -5.01 19.27 -11.44
CA GLN A 94 -5.64 19.03 -10.15
C GLN A 94 -5.57 17.56 -9.76
N GLY A 95 -5.39 17.32 -8.46
CA GLY A 95 -5.27 15.97 -7.91
C GLY A 95 -3.93 15.30 -8.20
N ALA A 96 -3.80 14.07 -7.73
CA ALA A 96 -2.62 13.24 -7.92
C ALA A 96 -2.95 11.75 -7.86
N TYR A 97 -2.03 10.92 -8.33
CA TYR A 97 -2.07 9.48 -8.14
C TYR A 97 -1.64 9.12 -6.71
N THR A 98 -2.41 8.30 -6.01
CA THR A 98 -2.10 7.92 -4.63
C THR A 98 -0.77 7.18 -4.53
N ARG A 99 -0.41 6.32 -5.49
CA ARG A 99 0.93 5.72 -5.52
C ARG A 99 2.05 6.76 -5.47
N ASN A 100 1.86 7.92 -6.11
CA ASN A 100 2.92 8.92 -6.20
C ASN A 100 3.13 9.65 -4.88
N THR A 101 2.10 9.83 -4.05
CA THR A 101 2.29 10.39 -2.70
C THR A 101 3.09 9.44 -1.83
N PHE A 102 2.83 8.12 -1.88
CA PHE A 102 3.67 7.10 -1.22
C PHE A 102 5.10 7.09 -1.77
N LYS A 103 5.27 7.18 -3.09
CA LYS A 103 6.61 7.23 -3.72
C LYS A 103 7.41 8.47 -3.31
N VAL A 104 6.76 9.62 -3.19
CA VAL A 104 7.38 10.84 -2.67
C VAL A 104 7.82 10.65 -1.22
N VAL A 105 6.94 10.16 -0.35
CA VAL A 105 7.31 9.92 1.05
C VAL A 105 8.39 8.84 1.19
N ASN A 106 8.47 7.87 0.27
CA ASN A 106 9.53 6.87 0.25
C ASN A 106 10.87 7.38 -0.31
N ASN A 107 10.87 8.32 -1.27
CA ASN A 107 12.09 8.82 -1.90
C ASN A 107 12.65 10.08 -1.23
N ILE A 108 11.76 10.95 -0.76
CA ILE A 108 12.04 12.28 -0.22
C ILE A 108 11.74 12.32 1.28
N GLY A 109 10.64 11.69 1.69
CA GLY A 109 10.10 11.80 3.05
C GLY A 109 9.10 12.94 3.20
N CYS A 110 8.91 13.43 4.42
CA CYS A 110 7.96 14.48 4.76
C CYS A 110 8.42 15.32 5.94
N CYS A 111 7.83 16.49 6.14
CA CYS A 111 8.15 17.37 7.26
C CYS A 111 6.94 17.55 8.18
N LYS A 112 7.21 18.04 9.39
CA LYS A 112 6.15 18.34 10.37
C LYS A 112 5.24 19.46 9.86
N GLU A 113 3.94 19.37 10.17
CA GLU A 113 2.90 20.34 9.80
C GLU A 113 3.32 21.78 10.15
N LYS A 114 3.88 21.99 11.34
CA LYS A 114 4.39 23.30 11.80
C LYS A 114 5.45 23.96 10.88
N LEU A 115 6.11 23.18 10.02
CA LEU A 115 7.11 23.72 9.09
C LEU A 115 6.47 24.26 7.81
N CYS A 116 5.31 23.73 7.40
CA CYS A 116 4.55 24.18 6.26
C CYS A 116 3.06 23.91 6.53
N THR A 117 2.45 24.82 7.29
CA THR A 117 1.05 24.72 7.72
C THR A 117 0.11 24.70 6.52
N GLU A 118 -0.91 23.85 6.61
CA GLU A 118 -2.00 23.78 5.67
C GLU A 118 -2.69 25.16 5.59
N PRO A 119 -2.66 25.83 4.43
CA PRO A 119 -3.21 27.16 4.29
C PRO A 119 -4.75 27.11 4.39
N GLY A 120 -5.40 28.21 4.76
CA GLY A 120 -6.86 28.33 4.65
C GLY A 120 -7.35 28.28 3.19
N SER A 121 -8.67 28.39 2.96
CA SER A 121 -9.31 28.27 1.64
C SER A 121 -8.81 29.25 0.56
N ASN A 122 -8.18 30.37 0.94
CA ASN A 122 -7.78 31.44 0.02
C ASN A 122 -6.56 31.14 -0.87
N LEU A 123 -5.79 30.10 -0.57
CA LEU A 123 -4.62 29.77 -1.39
C LEU A 123 -5.01 28.98 -2.64
N SER A 124 -4.76 29.56 -3.82
CA SER A 124 -5.03 28.91 -5.09
C SER A 124 -4.19 27.64 -5.29
N TRP A 125 -4.72 26.69 -6.07
CA TRP A 125 -4.05 25.42 -6.40
C TRP A 125 -2.62 25.62 -6.92
N GLY A 126 -2.43 26.52 -7.88
CA GLY A 126 -1.10 26.80 -8.44
C GLY A 126 -0.07 27.26 -7.40
N LYS A 127 -0.49 28.06 -6.40
CA LYS A 127 0.39 28.47 -5.28
C LYS A 127 0.57 27.36 -4.25
N TYR A 128 -0.44 26.52 -4.06
CA TYR A 128 -0.41 25.38 -3.15
C TYR A 128 0.68 24.38 -3.55
N ILE A 129 0.75 24.03 -4.83
CA ILE A 129 1.66 23.01 -5.39
C ILE A 129 3.02 23.56 -5.82
N ASN A 130 3.23 24.88 -5.79
CA ASN A 130 4.48 25.48 -6.22
C ASN A 130 5.61 25.10 -5.25
N ILE A 131 6.55 24.28 -5.73
CA ILE A 131 7.68 23.77 -4.94
C ILE A 131 8.56 24.90 -4.38
N ASN A 132 8.70 26.03 -5.09
CA ASN A 132 9.46 27.20 -4.64
C ASN A 132 8.77 27.95 -3.49
N LYS A 133 7.50 27.64 -3.20
CA LYS A 133 6.76 28.16 -2.04
C LYS A 133 6.77 27.20 -0.85
N ILE A 134 7.39 26.01 -0.98
CA ILE A 134 7.61 25.09 0.13
C ILE A 134 8.87 25.52 0.89
N PRO A 135 8.81 25.75 2.21
CA PRO A 135 9.98 26.18 2.97
C PRO A 135 11.14 25.16 2.87
N ASN A 136 12.36 25.63 2.62
CA ASN A 136 13.56 24.77 2.50
C ASN A 136 13.78 23.88 3.74
N LYS A 137 13.36 24.33 4.93
CA LYS A 137 13.38 23.54 6.17
C LYS A 137 12.58 22.23 6.08
N CYS A 138 11.52 22.19 5.27
CA CYS A 138 10.78 20.95 5.02
C CYS A 138 11.62 19.93 4.27
N ARG A 139 12.40 20.36 3.27
CA ARG A 139 13.28 19.43 2.54
C ARG A 139 14.41 18.92 3.43
N LYS A 140 14.97 19.79 4.28
CA LYS A 140 16.04 19.42 5.24
C LYS A 140 15.57 18.39 6.28
N GLN A 141 14.32 18.50 6.77
CA GLN A 141 13.74 17.53 7.70
C GLN A 141 13.19 16.27 7.00
N ALA A 142 12.97 16.30 5.68
CA ALA A 142 12.21 15.25 5.00
C ALA A 142 12.77 13.85 5.23
N ASP A 143 14.10 13.70 5.22
CA ASP A 143 14.78 12.41 5.41
C ASP A 143 14.52 11.79 6.80
N GLU A 144 14.21 12.58 7.84
CA GLU A 144 13.88 12.09 9.19
C GLU A 144 12.58 11.26 9.20
N HIS A 145 11.64 11.55 8.28
CA HIS A 145 10.31 10.95 8.24
C HIS A 145 10.06 10.24 6.91
N LYS A 146 11.10 9.61 6.37
CA LYS A 146 11.03 8.84 5.13
C LYS A 146 10.46 7.45 5.38
N SER A 147 9.47 7.04 4.61
CA SER A 147 8.98 5.66 4.69
C SER A 147 10.00 4.72 4.08
N LYS A 148 10.27 3.56 4.69
CA LYS A 148 11.25 2.59 4.13
C LYS A 148 10.73 1.87 2.89
N SER A 149 9.44 1.54 2.88
CA SER A 149 8.78 0.84 1.77
C SER A 149 7.30 1.22 1.68
N TYR A 150 6.69 0.95 0.53
CA TYR A 150 5.25 1.08 0.33
C TYR A 150 4.70 -0.08 -0.51
N TRP A 151 3.49 -0.52 -0.17
CA TRP A 151 2.91 -1.77 -0.63
C TRP A 151 1.48 -1.57 -1.07
N ARG A 152 1.13 -2.20 -2.19
CA ARG A 152 -0.25 -2.25 -2.64
C ARG A 152 -1.00 -3.31 -1.84
N VAL A 153 -2.10 -2.94 -1.23
CA VAL A 153 -2.97 -3.87 -0.50
C VAL A 153 -4.01 -4.43 -1.47
N ASP A 154 -4.24 -5.74 -1.40
CA ASP A 154 -5.26 -6.38 -2.22
C ASP A 154 -6.66 -5.92 -1.82
N LYS A 155 -7.51 -5.74 -2.82
CA LYS A 155 -8.88 -5.27 -2.65
C LYS A 155 -9.81 -6.38 -2.15
N SER A 156 -9.57 -6.78 -0.90
CA SER A 156 -10.32 -7.78 -0.15
C SER A 156 -10.50 -7.27 1.27
N ILE A 157 -11.69 -7.45 1.83
CA ILE A 157 -12.02 -7.04 3.21
C ILE A 157 -10.98 -7.63 4.17
N ASN A 158 -10.71 -8.93 4.09
CA ASN A 158 -9.75 -9.59 4.98
C ASN A 158 -8.32 -9.07 4.78
N LYS A 159 -7.88 -8.81 3.54
CA LYS A 159 -6.53 -8.31 3.27
C LYS A 159 -6.33 -6.90 3.81
N ILE A 160 -7.35 -6.03 3.72
CA ILE A 160 -7.34 -4.70 4.32
C ILE A 160 -7.25 -4.79 5.84
N LYS A 161 -8.12 -5.59 6.48
CA LYS A 161 -8.10 -5.78 7.94
C LYS A 161 -6.75 -6.30 8.43
N GLN A 162 -6.20 -7.32 7.76
CA GLN A 162 -4.90 -7.87 8.10
C GLN A 162 -3.78 -6.84 7.94
N ALA A 163 -3.80 -6.05 6.84
CA ALA A 163 -2.83 -4.97 6.63
C ALA A 163 -2.85 -3.97 7.79
N ILE A 164 -4.05 -3.63 8.27
CA ILE A 164 -4.21 -2.69 9.38
C ILE A 164 -3.75 -3.30 10.70
N TYR A 165 -4.22 -4.51 11.00
CA TYR A 165 -4.03 -5.17 12.29
C TYR A 165 -2.59 -5.61 12.51
N GLN A 166 -2.04 -6.39 11.58
CA GLN A 166 -0.74 -7.03 11.75
C GLN A 166 0.40 -6.01 11.79
N ASN A 167 0.25 -4.90 11.08
CA ASN A 167 1.26 -3.86 11.01
C ASN A 167 1.01 -2.70 11.99
N ASN A 168 -0.09 -2.75 12.75
CA ASN A 168 -0.56 -1.65 13.60
C ASN A 168 -0.50 -0.28 12.89
N ASN A 169 -0.84 -0.27 11.59
CA ASN A 169 -0.72 0.90 10.73
C ASN A 169 -1.95 1.05 9.84
N SER A 170 -2.30 2.26 9.40
CA SER A 170 -3.48 2.46 8.56
C SER A 170 -3.21 2.09 7.09
N VAL A 171 -4.24 2.15 6.25
CA VAL A 171 -4.08 2.10 4.79
C VAL A 171 -4.76 3.31 4.16
N VAL A 172 -4.24 3.82 3.05
CA VAL A 172 -4.89 4.89 2.27
C VAL A 172 -5.68 4.25 1.14
N MET A 173 -6.96 4.62 1.02
CA MET A 173 -7.85 4.15 -0.03
C MET A 173 -8.21 5.29 -0.98
N SER A 174 -8.21 5.00 -2.28
CA SER A 174 -8.76 5.89 -3.30
C SER A 174 -10.00 5.28 -3.91
N MET A 175 -11.08 6.07 -3.95
CA MET A 175 -12.41 5.62 -4.31
C MET A 175 -13.20 6.66 -5.10
N ALA A 176 -14.24 6.19 -5.79
CA ALA A 176 -15.27 7.06 -6.32
C ALA A 176 -16.03 7.71 -5.16
N TRP A 177 -16.20 9.02 -5.21
CA TRP A 177 -16.93 9.80 -4.25
C TRP A 177 -18.16 10.43 -4.89
N TYR A 178 -19.33 9.96 -4.49
CA TYR A 178 -20.62 10.42 -4.99
C TYR A 178 -21.14 11.59 -4.14
N ASN A 179 -22.02 12.42 -4.71
CA ASN A 179 -22.54 13.61 -4.04
C ASN A 179 -23.29 13.26 -2.73
N GLU A 180 -23.97 12.13 -2.71
CA GLU A 180 -24.70 11.59 -1.57
C GLU A 180 -23.76 11.37 -0.36
N PHE A 181 -22.49 11.05 -0.60
CA PHE A 181 -21.51 10.83 0.46
C PHE A 181 -21.11 12.11 1.22
N ASN A 182 -21.47 13.28 0.71
CA ASN A 182 -21.29 14.54 1.44
C ASN A 182 -22.23 14.64 2.66
N ASN A 183 -23.28 13.82 2.72
CA ASN A 183 -24.27 13.78 3.79
C ASN A 183 -24.37 12.35 4.38
N PRO A 184 -23.36 11.88 5.13
CA PRO A 184 -23.43 10.60 5.82
C PRO A 184 -24.63 10.52 6.78
N ASN A 185 -25.13 9.30 6.98
CA ASN A 185 -26.19 9.00 7.95
C ASN A 185 -25.75 9.41 9.36
N LYS A 186 -26.71 9.60 10.28
CA LYS A 186 -26.45 10.04 11.67
C LYS A 186 -25.42 9.19 12.44
N ASP A 187 -25.30 7.91 12.11
CA ASP A 187 -24.31 6.98 12.69
C ASP A 187 -22.93 7.03 12.01
N GLY A 188 -22.76 7.91 11.02
CA GLY A 188 -21.56 8.08 10.22
C GLY A 188 -21.48 7.17 8.99
N MET A 189 -22.47 6.29 8.75
CA MET A 189 -22.45 5.42 7.57
C MET A 189 -22.63 6.22 6.28
N LEU A 190 -21.81 5.94 5.27
CA LEU A 190 -22.09 6.47 3.93
C LEU A 190 -23.43 5.92 3.42
N PRO A 191 -24.32 6.79 2.90
CA PRO A 191 -25.62 6.38 2.42
C PRO A 191 -25.50 5.61 1.10
N ASP A 192 -26.62 5.03 0.68
CA ASP A 192 -26.76 4.58 -0.71
C ASP A 192 -26.59 5.73 -1.69
N TYR A 193 -26.15 5.37 -2.89
CA TYR A 193 -25.79 6.31 -3.95
C TYR A 193 -26.33 5.83 -5.28
N ASP A 194 -26.65 6.77 -6.18
CA ASP A 194 -26.96 6.43 -7.56
C ASP A 194 -25.69 5.93 -8.26
N LYS A 195 -25.66 4.64 -8.63
CA LYS A 195 -24.53 4.04 -9.38
C LYS A 195 -24.29 4.72 -10.74
N ASN A 196 -25.30 5.40 -11.28
CA ASN A 196 -25.26 6.20 -12.50
C ASN A 196 -25.07 7.70 -12.22
N GLY A 197 -24.98 8.10 -10.95
CA GLY A 197 -24.72 9.46 -10.54
C GLY A 197 -23.32 9.95 -10.92
N ARG A 198 -23.12 11.25 -10.76
CA ARG A 198 -21.80 11.90 -10.90
C ARG A 198 -20.95 11.58 -9.69
N TYR A 199 -19.65 11.38 -9.93
CA TYR A 199 -18.69 11.10 -8.86
C TYR A 199 -17.34 11.75 -9.16
N GLY A 200 -16.62 12.15 -8.13
CA GLY A 200 -15.20 12.50 -8.22
C GLY A 200 -14.32 11.40 -7.63
N GLY A 201 -13.02 11.65 -7.54
CA GLY A 201 -12.07 10.73 -6.90
C GLY A 201 -11.63 11.26 -5.55
N HIS A 202 -11.86 10.50 -4.48
CA HIS A 202 -11.42 10.87 -3.14
C HIS A 202 -10.42 9.89 -2.57
N ALA A 203 -9.48 10.38 -1.77
CA ALA A 203 -8.54 9.56 -1.03
C ALA A 203 -8.68 9.81 0.47
N VAL A 204 -8.76 8.73 1.23
CA VAL A 204 -9.08 8.73 2.66
C VAL A 204 -8.26 7.68 3.38
N GLU A 205 -7.97 7.91 4.65
CA GLU A 205 -7.30 6.93 5.49
C GLU A 205 -8.34 5.93 6.03
N CYS A 206 -8.06 4.64 5.91
CA CYS A 206 -8.78 3.56 6.56
C CYS A 206 -7.96 3.07 7.76
N LYS A 207 -8.57 3.16 8.94
CA LYS A 207 -7.86 2.98 10.21
C LYS A 207 -8.48 1.92 11.13
N GLY A 208 -9.50 1.22 10.65
CA GLY A 208 -10.20 0.24 11.46
C GLY A 208 -11.45 -0.30 10.78
N TRP A 209 -12.18 -1.14 11.49
CA TRP A 209 -13.41 -1.75 11.03
C TRP A 209 -14.28 -2.21 12.19
N ASP A 210 -15.55 -2.47 11.87
CA ASP A 210 -16.54 -3.05 12.77
C ASP A 210 -17.42 -4.02 11.96
N ASP A 211 -17.31 -5.32 12.25
CA ASP A 211 -18.08 -6.36 11.57
C ASP A 211 -19.56 -6.39 11.94
N GLY A 212 -19.93 -5.86 13.11
CA GLY A 212 -21.33 -5.64 13.47
C GLY A 212 -21.97 -4.59 12.55
N LYS A 213 -21.20 -3.56 12.17
CA LYS A 213 -21.61 -2.54 11.19
C LYS A 213 -21.38 -2.96 9.73
N LYS A 214 -20.58 -4.00 9.49
CA LYS A 214 -20.08 -4.42 8.17
C LYS A 214 -19.42 -3.27 7.42
N ALA A 215 -18.57 -2.49 8.10
CA ALA A 215 -17.97 -1.30 7.53
C ALA A 215 -16.54 -1.04 8.02
N PHE A 216 -15.76 -0.34 7.20
CA PHE A 216 -14.46 0.20 7.56
C PHE A 216 -14.63 1.59 8.18
N LEU A 217 -13.85 1.88 9.23
CA LEU A 217 -13.75 3.21 9.82
C LEU A 217 -12.72 4.03 9.03
N MET A 218 -13.19 5.16 8.50
CA MET A 218 -12.42 6.03 7.63
C MET A 218 -12.22 7.39 8.29
N LYS A 219 -11.03 7.96 8.11
CA LYS A 219 -10.70 9.34 8.49
C LYS A 219 -10.69 10.20 7.23
N ASN A 220 -11.57 11.21 7.19
CA ASN A 220 -11.65 12.15 6.08
C ASN A 220 -10.58 13.25 6.21
N SER A 221 -10.59 14.25 5.34
CA SER A 221 -9.69 15.41 5.40
C SER A 221 -10.44 16.74 5.20
N TRP A 222 -11.64 16.84 5.76
CA TRP A 222 -12.51 18.04 5.72
C TRP A 222 -12.75 18.67 7.09
N GLY A 223 -11.84 18.44 8.03
CA GLY A 223 -11.93 18.92 9.41
C GLY A 223 -12.86 18.11 10.30
N ALA A 224 -12.70 18.28 11.61
CA ALA A 224 -13.48 17.58 12.62
C ALA A 224 -14.97 17.99 12.65
N SER A 225 -15.34 19.12 12.04
CA SER A 225 -16.75 19.54 11.94
C SER A 225 -17.52 18.87 10.81
N TRP A 226 -16.83 18.11 9.94
CA TRP A 226 -17.50 17.42 8.84
C TRP A 226 -18.13 16.11 9.29
N GLY A 227 -19.38 15.87 8.88
CA GLY A 227 -20.13 14.66 9.20
C GLY A 227 -20.53 14.55 10.68
N PRO A 228 -21.32 13.53 11.04
CA PRO A 228 -21.91 13.42 12.38
C PRO A 228 -20.98 12.80 13.42
N ILE A 229 -19.85 12.20 12.99
CA ILE A 229 -18.90 11.54 13.88
C ILE A 229 -17.50 12.19 13.80
N SER A 230 -17.47 13.51 13.81
CA SER A 230 -16.26 14.32 13.99
C SER A 230 -15.17 14.17 12.91
N GLY A 231 -15.53 14.21 11.63
CA GLY A 231 -14.62 14.09 10.50
C GLY A 231 -14.29 12.64 10.09
N TYR A 232 -14.89 11.66 10.76
CA TYR A 232 -14.84 10.25 10.41
C TYR A 232 -16.12 9.82 9.68
N PHE A 233 -16.07 8.64 9.06
CA PHE A 233 -17.26 7.99 8.49
C PHE A 233 -17.04 6.48 8.41
N TYR A 234 -18.13 5.73 8.22
CA TYR A 234 -18.11 4.31 7.96
C TYR A 234 -18.33 4.04 6.47
N LEU A 235 -17.38 3.33 5.85
CA LEU A 235 -17.48 2.87 4.47
C LEU A 235 -18.00 1.42 4.45
N PRO A 236 -19.22 1.15 3.93
CA PRO A 236 -19.76 -0.20 3.84
C PRO A 236 -18.81 -1.18 3.11
N TYR A 237 -18.67 -2.39 3.63
CA TYR A 237 -17.90 -3.46 2.99
C TYR A 237 -18.36 -3.78 1.58
N SER A 238 -19.68 -3.69 1.34
CA SER A 238 -20.29 -3.90 0.03
C SER A 238 -19.76 -2.92 -1.03
N TYR A 239 -19.28 -1.74 -0.62
CA TYR A 239 -18.83 -0.69 -1.54
C TYR A 239 -17.37 -0.87 -1.97
N ILE A 240 -16.59 -1.69 -1.26
CA ILE A 240 -15.16 -1.89 -1.56
C ILE A 240 -14.94 -2.39 -2.98
N LYS A 241 -15.72 -3.39 -3.41
CA LYS A 241 -15.56 -4.00 -4.74
C LYS A 241 -15.80 -2.99 -5.86
N ASP A 242 -16.78 -2.11 -5.70
CA ASP A 242 -17.28 -1.27 -6.79
C ASP A 242 -16.74 0.16 -6.77
N LEU A 243 -16.38 0.69 -5.59
CA LEU A 243 -15.95 2.09 -5.45
C LEU A 243 -14.44 2.25 -5.30
N VAL A 244 -13.77 1.33 -4.60
CA VAL A 244 -12.34 1.46 -4.30
C VAL A 244 -11.49 0.90 -5.46
N TRP A 245 -10.46 1.65 -5.85
CA TRP A 245 -9.55 1.24 -6.92
C TRP A 245 -8.10 1.04 -6.48
N ASP A 246 -7.58 1.88 -5.58
CA ASP A 246 -6.21 1.82 -5.09
C ASP A 246 -6.19 1.81 -3.57
N ILE A 247 -5.37 0.92 -3.00
CA ILE A 247 -5.18 0.77 -1.57
C ILE A 247 -3.68 0.60 -1.34
N TRP A 248 -3.12 1.49 -0.54
CA TRP A 248 -1.68 1.56 -0.30
C TRP A 248 -1.39 1.73 1.19
N CYS A 249 -0.26 1.20 1.64
CA CYS A 249 0.29 1.50 2.96
C CYS A 249 1.82 1.58 2.85
N SER A 250 2.43 2.39 3.70
CA SER A 250 3.87 2.32 3.95
C SER A 250 4.15 1.47 5.16
N LEU A 251 5.28 0.78 5.11
CA LEU A 251 5.77 -0.03 6.21
C LEU A 251 7.23 0.34 6.44
N ASP A 252 7.56 0.65 7.69
CA ASP A 252 8.94 0.87 8.14
C ASP A 252 9.58 -0.46 8.57
N ILE A 253 9.21 -1.53 7.87
CA ILE A 253 9.99 -2.75 7.85
C ILE A 253 11.38 -2.34 7.37
N PRO A 254 12.46 -2.66 8.11
CA PRO A 254 13.81 -2.41 7.63
C PRO A 254 13.95 -2.88 6.18
N THR A 255 14.74 -2.16 5.37
CA THR A 255 15.06 -2.57 3.98
C THR A 255 15.64 -3.99 3.92
N GLU A 256 16.14 -4.45 5.07
CA GLU A 256 16.36 -5.84 5.42
C GLU A 256 15.13 -6.33 6.21
N LEU A 257 14.34 -7.21 5.62
CA LEU A 257 13.31 -7.94 6.38
C LEU A 257 13.98 -8.50 7.65
N PRO A 258 13.34 -8.44 8.85
CA PRO A 258 13.74 -9.32 9.92
C PRO A 258 13.68 -10.71 9.32
N VAL A 259 14.85 -11.34 9.25
CA VAL A 259 15.08 -12.60 8.57
C VAL A 259 14.08 -13.58 9.19
N ASP A 260 12.96 -13.82 8.51
CA ASP A 260 12.04 -14.89 8.91
C ASP A 260 12.87 -16.15 8.73
N ASN A 261 13.32 -16.70 9.87
CA ASN A 261 14.32 -17.75 9.98
C ASN A 261 14.13 -18.80 8.88
N ARG A 262 15.01 -18.76 7.87
CA ARG A 262 15.15 -19.86 6.91
C ARG A 262 16.39 -20.64 7.31
N TYR A 263 16.18 -21.83 7.87
CA TYR A 263 17.25 -22.77 8.25
C TYR A 263 18.21 -22.31 9.36
N GLY A 264 17.77 -21.44 10.28
CA GLY A 264 18.58 -21.06 11.45
C GLY A 264 19.89 -20.34 11.11
N ARG A 265 19.99 -19.69 9.94
CA ARG A 265 21.08 -18.77 9.58
C ARG A 265 20.54 -17.58 8.78
N ASP A 266 21.26 -16.45 8.84
CA ASP A 266 20.88 -15.19 8.21
C ASP A 266 20.89 -15.25 6.67
N ARG A 267 19.84 -14.70 6.03
CA ARG A 267 19.81 -14.50 4.58
C ARG A 267 20.43 -13.14 4.25
N THR A 268 21.60 -13.15 3.61
CA THR A 268 22.30 -11.91 3.24
C THR A 268 21.79 -11.33 1.91
N TRP A 269 22.02 -10.03 1.70
CA TRP A 269 21.73 -9.35 0.43
C TRP A 269 22.45 -10.00 -0.77
N SER A 270 23.66 -10.51 -0.53
CA SER A 270 24.48 -11.20 -1.53
C SER A 270 23.82 -12.49 -2.03
N SER A 271 23.24 -13.31 -1.14
CA SER A 271 22.57 -14.55 -1.54
C SER A 271 21.28 -14.28 -2.33
N TYR A 272 20.51 -13.26 -1.95
CA TYR A 272 19.34 -12.82 -2.72
C TYR A 272 19.69 -12.32 -4.13
N LEU A 273 20.72 -11.48 -4.26
CA LEU A 273 21.15 -10.97 -5.57
C LEU A 273 21.72 -12.08 -6.45
N SER A 274 22.43 -13.06 -5.87
CA SER A 274 22.88 -14.26 -6.56
C SER A 274 21.69 -15.05 -7.13
N GLU A 275 20.73 -15.42 -6.28
CA GLU A 275 19.50 -16.15 -6.66
C GLU A 275 18.71 -15.41 -7.76
N LYS A 276 18.59 -14.08 -7.64
CA LYS A 276 17.89 -13.24 -8.62
C LYS A 276 18.67 -13.16 -9.93
N SER A 277 19.99 -12.94 -9.89
CA SER A 277 20.83 -12.88 -11.09
C SER A 277 20.80 -14.19 -11.90
N MET A 278 20.64 -15.32 -11.22
CA MET A 278 20.60 -16.66 -11.81
C MET A 278 19.25 -16.97 -12.45
N ALA A 279 18.12 -16.53 -11.88
CA ALA A 279 16.79 -16.62 -12.48
C ALA A 279 16.66 -15.81 -13.79
N PHE A 280 17.54 -14.81 -13.97
CA PHE A 280 17.64 -13.99 -15.18
C PHE A 280 18.91 -14.25 -15.99
N ASN A 281 19.72 -15.27 -15.64
CA ASN A 281 20.95 -15.61 -16.36
C ASN A 281 20.61 -16.15 -17.76
N PRO A 282 20.97 -15.43 -18.85
CA PRO A 282 20.57 -15.79 -20.20
C PRO A 282 21.15 -17.12 -20.69
N TRP A 283 22.30 -17.54 -20.17
CA TRP A 283 22.95 -18.79 -20.56
C TRP A 283 22.25 -20.01 -19.96
N LEU A 284 21.89 -19.93 -18.67
CA LEU A 284 21.07 -20.96 -17.99
C LEU A 284 19.69 -21.08 -18.61
N ARG A 285 19.03 -19.95 -18.93
CA ARG A 285 17.72 -19.93 -19.60
C ARG A 285 17.69 -20.67 -20.93
N LYS A 286 18.79 -20.67 -21.69
CA LYS A 286 18.90 -21.34 -22.99
C LYS A 286 19.12 -22.86 -22.87
N LYS A 287 19.56 -23.36 -21.72
CA LYS A 287 19.85 -24.78 -21.48
C LYS A 287 18.75 -25.52 -20.72
N ILE A 288 17.81 -24.80 -20.10
CA ILE A 288 16.64 -25.39 -19.44
C ILE A 288 15.69 -25.92 -20.52
N LYS A 289 15.57 -27.25 -20.64
CA LYS A 289 14.73 -27.91 -21.64
C LYS A 289 13.25 -27.91 -21.26
N ARG A 290 12.96 -27.89 -19.95
CA ARG A 290 11.59 -27.86 -19.39
C ARG A 290 11.54 -27.06 -18.10
N ALA A 291 10.36 -26.53 -17.78
CA ALA A 291 10.13 -25.93 -16.47
C ALA A 291 10.37 -26.96 -15.34
N PRO A 292 10.96 -26.55 -14.20
CA PRO A 292 11.04 -27.40 -13.02
C PRO A 292 9.65 -27.83 -12.55
N ASN A 293 9.50 -29.10 -12.19
CA ASN A 293 8.23 -29.65 -11.73
C ASN A 293 8.01 -29.38 -10.22
N ASN A 294 6.80 -29.61 -9.74
CA ASN A 294 6.43 -29.36 -8.33
C ASN A 294 7.29 -30.14 -7.32
N ARG A 295 7.86 -31.29 -7.68
CA ARG A 295 8.73 -32.08 -6.79
C ARG A 295 10.14 -31.48 -6.73
N GLU A 296 10.68 -31.03 -7.85
CA GLU A 296 11.97 -30.31 -7.94
C GLU A 296 11.89 -28.96 -7.19
N ILE A 297 10.79 -28.23 -7.37
CA ILE A 297 10.49 -27.01 -6.61
C ILE A 297 10.38 -27.32 -5.12
N LYS A 298 9.69 -28.40 -4.74
CA LYS A 298 9.59 -28.80 -3.32
C LYS A 298 10.93 -29.26 -2.75
N GLY A 299 11.80 -29.90 -3.52
CA GLY A 299 13.16 -30.25 -3.11
C GLY A 299 13.99 -29.00 -2.85
N LEU A 300 13.95 -28.03 -3.75
CA LEU A 300 14.60 -26.72 -3.57
C LEU A 300 14.08 -25.97 -2.33
N VAL A 301 12.77 -25.99 -2.12
CA VAL A 301 12.12 -25.18 -1.08
C VAL A 301 12.14 -25.87 0.29
N TYR A 302 12.10 -27.19 0.35
CA TYR A 302 11.86 -27.95 1.59
C TYR A 302 12.88 -29.06 1.89
N GLY A 303 13.76 -29.42 0.95
CA GLY A 303 14.54 -30.66 1.02
C GLY A 303 16.07 -30.51 1.07
N HIS A 304 16.62 -29.31 1.32
CA HIS A 304 18.07 -29.06 1.35
C HIS A 304 18.84 -29.37 0.04
N HIS A 305 18.14 -29.47 -1.09
CA HIS A 305 18.80 -29.70 -2.39
C HIS A 305 19.55 -28.44 -2.84
N SER A 306 20.79 -28.60 -3.30
CA SER A 306 21.51 -27.50 -3.95
C SER A 306 20.82 -27.10 -5.25
N TYR A 307 21.05 -25.86 -5.70
CA TYR A 307 20.42 -25.38 -6.93
C TYR A 307 20.94 -26.15 -8.15
N GLU A 308 22.20 -26.59 -8.14
CA GLU A 308 22.80 -27.45 -9.16
C GLU A 308 21.99 -28.74 -9.31
N ASN A 309 21.58 -29.38 -8.21
CA ASN A 309 20.80 -30.62 -8.22
C ASN A 309 19.38 -30.43 -8.79
N VAL A 310 18.79 -29.25 -8.61
CA VAL A 310 17.44 -28.92 -9.08
C VAL A 310 17.44 -28.56 -10.57
N PHE A 311 18.49 -27.86 -11.03
CA PHE A 311 18.61 -27.47 -12.42
C PHE A 311 19.26 -28.53 -13.30
N GLU A 312 20.11 -29.43 -12.78
CA GLU A 312 20.61 -30.58 -13.54
C GLU A 312 19.47 -31.44 -14.10
N GLY A 313 18.40 -31.66 -13.32
CA GLY A 313 17.23 -32.40 -13.80
C GLY A 313 16.46 -31.70 -14.91
N ALA A 314 16.40 -30.36 -14.88
CA ALA A 314 15.76 -29.54 -15.91
C ALA A 314 16.65 -29.27 -17.15
N ILE A 315 17.97 -29.37 -16.99
CA ILE A 315 18.98 -29.16 -18.05
C ILE A 315 19.25 -30.47 -18.82
N ASN A 316 19.40 -31.59 -18.11
CA ASN A 316 19.83 -32.87 -18.68
C ASN A 316 18.69 -33.87 -18.91
N ASP A 317 17.46 -33.55 -18.48
CA ASP A 317 16.31 -34.47 -18.44
C ASP A 317 16.62 -35.80 -17.72
N LYS A 318 17.51 -35.73 -16.72
CA LYS A 318 17.92 -36.86 -15.87
C LYS A 318 17.32 -36.70 -14.48
N TRP A 319 16.72 -37.78 -13.98
CA TRP A 319 16.19 -37.82 -12.61
C TRP A 319 17.34 -37.93 -11.61
N LEU A 320 17.52 -36.92 -10.76
CA LEU A 320 18.46 -36.96 -9.65
C LEU A 320 17.69 -37.03 -8.32
N HIS A 321 17.47 -38.27 -7.91
CA HIS A 321 17.32 -38.84 -6.56
C HIS A 321 16.51 -38.17 -5.42
N ILE A 322 15.78 -39.06 -4.73
CA ILE A 322 15.12 -39.06 -3.40
C ILE A 322 15.20 -37.81 -2.50
N THR A 323 14.04 -37.45 -1.94
CA THR A 323 13.85 -36.30 -1.03
C THR A 323 14.52 -36.50 0.34
N TYR A 324 14.82 -35.43 1.09
CA TYR A 324 15.43 -35.52 2.43
C TYR A 324 14.66 -36.42 3.44
N PRO A 325 13.31 -36.43 3.47
CA PRO A 325 12.57 -37.43 4.26
C PRO A 325 12.79 -38.87 3.77
N GLU A 326 12.90 -39.10 2.46
CA GLU A 326 13.23 -40.42 1.89
C GLU A 326 14.68 -40.81 2.19
N TYR A 327 15.61 -39.87 2.22
CA TYR A 327 17.01 -40.08 2.63
C TYR A 327 17.10 -40.50 4.10
N LEU A 328 16.49 -39.75 5.02
CA LEU A 328 16.47 -40.09 6.45
C LEU A 328 15.82 -41.45 6.71
N LYS A 329 14.78 -41.79 5.93
CA LYS A 329 14.16 -43.11 5.99
C LYS A 329 15.11 -44.21 5.52
N ARG A 330 15.80 -44.02 4.38
CA ARG A 330 16.76 -45.01 3.86
C ARG A 330 18.04 -45.13 4.69
N GLN A 331 18.46 -44.05 5.34
CA GLN A 331 19.57 -44.05 6.30
C GLN A 331 19.22 -44.87 7.54
N LYS A 332 18.00 -44.72 8.09
CA LYS A 332 17.49 -45.57 9.17
C LYS A 332 17.35 -47.04 8.78
N GLU A 333 17.11 -47.32 7.49
CA GLU A 333 17.01 -48.68 6.96
C GLU A 333 18.36 -49.29 6.54
N GLY A 334 19.48 -48.56 6.66
CA GLY A 334 20.82 -49.05 6.27
C GLY A 334 21.00 -49.24 4.75
N LYS A 335 20.27 -48.49 3.93
CA LYS A 335 20.19 -48.66 2.47
C LYS A 335 20.81 -47.52 1.65
N VAL A 336 21.68 -46.72 2.26
CA VAL A 336 22.46 -45.68 1.59
C VAL A 336 23.84 -45.68 2.23
N ASP A 337 24.90 -45.75 1.41
CA ASP A 337 26.29 -45.53 1.84
C ASP A 337 26.52 -44.07 2.27
#